data_AF-A0A1M5WM66-F1
#
_entry.id   AF-A0A1M5WM66-F1
#
_cell.length_a   1.000
_cell.length_b   1.000
_cell.length_c   1.000
_cell.angle_alpha   90.00
_cell.angle_beta   90.00
_cell.angle_gamma   90.00
#
_symmetry.space_group_name_H-M   'P 1'
#
loop_
_entity.id
_entity.type
_entity.pdbx_description
1 polymer ?
#
loop_
_entity_poly.entity_id
_entity_poly.type
_entity_poly.pdbx_seq_one_letter_code
_entity_poly.pdbx_strand_id
1 'polypeptide(L)'
;AIQDENSYYPFGLKHIGYGAPVINSNYKYKYNGKELQDELGLNFYDYGARNYDPAIGLWMNVDPKADKYYNISPYTYVANNPIMFIDPNGKEIFIPNIVGKNPNGSENARQRSTILTNLQKLTNSKLELTQTRGGFLVREVKGEKTNESKKLSEGTSLITGLIGADEKVTIKLGGENRADRLKNGDTSVSFNPDAKGENISNADGTKGRPAEIGLAHELIHADENAKTDGAYDKTPVTIINPDGAYPGNKVNVQQDEINVRERENKIREEQGVTPRTKPKIVN
;
A
#
# COMPACT_ATOMS: atom_id res chain seq x y z
N ALA A 1 21.53 -23.06 14.07
CA ALA A 1 21.09 -23.49 15.42
C ALA A 1 20.21 -22.39 15.99
N ILE A 2 19.18 -22.74 16.76
CA ILE A 2 18.34 -21.78 17.50
C ILE A 2 19.18 -21.20 18.65
N GLN A 3 19.15 -19.88 18.83
CA GLN A 3 19.98 -19.18 19.83
C GLN A 3 19.21 -18.83 21.11
N ASP A 4 17.92 -18.51 21.03
CA ASP A 4 17.06 -18.17 22.18
C ASP A 4 15.60 -18.44 21.83
N GLU A 5 14.83 -18.96 22.79
CA GLU A 5 13.39 -19.23 22.68
C GLU A 5 12.71 -18.74 23.95
N ASN A 6 11.67 -17.90 23.80
CA ASN A 6 11.01 -17.27 24.93
C ASN A 6 9.49 -17.39 24.80
N SER A 7 8.83 -17.82 25.88
CA SER A 7 7.39 -17.81 26.03
C SER A 7 6.98 -16.78 27.08
N TYR A 8 5.80 -16.16 26.92
CA TYR A 8 5.32 -15.09 27.79
C TYR A 8 3.86 -15.29 28.18
N TYR A 9 3.51 -14.85 29.38
CA TYR A 9 2.13 -14.60 29.79
C TYR A 9 1.53 -13.46 28.93
N PRO A 10 0.19 -13.30 28.89
CA PRO A 10 -0.46 -12.30 28.04
C PRO A 10 0.09 -10.88 28.19
N PHE A 11 0.44 -10.48 29.41
CA PHE A 11 0.99 -9.16 29.74
C PHE A 11 2.52 -9.09 29.62
N GLY A 12 3.17 -10.08 29.00
CA GLY A 12 4.58 -10.00 28.66
C GLY A 12 5.57 -10.43 29.75
N LEU A 13 5.09 -10.97 30.86
CA LEU A 13 5.95 -11.63 31.85
C LEU A 13 6.46 -12.94 31.26
N LYS A 14 7.78 -13.13 31.24
CA LYS A 14 8.41 -14.33 30.67
C LYS A 14 8.09 -15.56 31.52
N HIS A 15 7.75 -16.68 30.88
CA HIS A 15 7.61 -17.96 31.55
C HIS A 15 8.97 -18.47 32.04
N ILE A 16 8.99 -19.11 33.21
CA ILE A 16 10.17 -19.78 33.76
C ILE A 16 9.98 -21.29 33.59
N GLY A 17 10.90 -21.97 32.91
CA GLY A 17 11.05 -23.44 33.00
C GLY A 17 10.56 -24.32 31.82
N TYR A 18 10.17 -23.77 30.67
CA TYR A 18 9.88 -24.57 29.47
C TYR A 18 11.04 -24.53 28.45
N GLY A 19 11.87 -25.59 28.41
CA GLY A 19 12.66 -26.01 27.25
C GLY A 19 14.06 -25.38 26.99
N ALA A 20 15.07 -26.27 26.89
CA ALA A 20 16.47 -26.12 26.44
C ALA A 20 17.42 -25.20 27.25
N PRO A 21 18.72 -25.58 27.38
CA PRO A 21 19.70 -24.80 28.13
C PRO A 21 19.86 -23.44 27.47
N VAL A 22 19.54 -22.40 28.25
CA VAL A 22 19.73 -21.00 27.92
C VAL A 22 21.20 -20.79 27.56
N ILE A 23 21.50 -20.68 26.26
CA ILE A 23 22.68 -19.94 25.86
C ILE A 23 22.36 -18.52 26.26
N ASN A 24 23.11 -17.95 27.21
CA ASN A 24 22.97 -16.56 27.65
C ASN A 24 23.11 -15.65 26.41
N SER A 25 22.00 -15.36 25.77
CA SER A 25 21.93 -14.47 24.63
C SER A 25 21.84 -13.05 25.19
N ASN A 26 22.84 -12.23 24.88
CA ASN A 26 22.85 -10.80 25.18
C ASN A 26 21.76 -10.00 24.43
N TYR A 27 20.80 -10.69 23.78
CA TYR A 27 19.71 -10.08 23.05
C TYR A 27 18.66 -9.51 24.02
N LYS A 28 18.64 -8.18 24.19
CA LYS A 28 17.77 -7.48 25.13
C LYS A 28 16.34 -7.26 24.63
N TYR A 29 16.08 -7.40 23.33
CA TYR A 29 14.74 -7.15 22.77
C TYR A 29 13.85 -8.39 22.95
N LYS A 30 12.82 -8.31 23.78
CA LYS A 30 12.01 -9.47 24.18
C LYS A 30 10.54 -9.25 23.81
N TYR A 31 9.65 -9.08 24.78
CA TYR A 31 8.21 -8.92 24.55
C TYR A 31 7.92 -7.70 23.66
N ASN A 32 7.06 -7.88 22.64
CA ASN A 32 6.71 -6.88 21.63
C ASN A 32 7.92 -6.23 20.92
N GLY A 33 9.07 -6.92 20.90
CA GLY A 33 10.31 -6.37 20.37
C GLY A 33 10.82 -5.16 21.14
N LYS A 34 10.49 -5.06 22.44
CA LYS A 34 10.96 -3.98 23.32
C LYS A 34 12.17 -4.41 24.12
N GLU A 35 13.06 -3.46 24.34
CA GLU A 35 14.27 -3.68 25.12
C GLU A 35 13.88 -3.91 26.59
N LEU A 36 14.32 -5.04 27.14
CA LEU A 36 14.24 -5.34 28.56
C LEU A 36 15.41 -4.65 29.27
N GLN A 37 15.08 -3.80 30.24
CA GLN A 37 16.00 -3.11 31.13
C GLN A 37 16.09 -3.87 32.46
N ASP A 38 17.13 -4.67 32.63
CA ASP A 38 17.40 -5.49 33.80
C ASP A 38 18.57 -4.96 34.66
N GLU A 39 19.22 -3.88 34.25
CA GLU A 39 20.44 -3.34 34.89
C GLU A 39 20.21 -2.91 36.35
N LEU A 40 18.97 -2.51 36.67
CA LEU A 40 18.55 -2.07 38.01
C LEU A 40 17.70 -3.12 38.73
N GLY A 41 17.55 -4.32 38.17
CA GLY A 41 16.69 -5.37 38.71
C GLY A 41 15.18 -5.09 38.63
N LEU A 42 14.78 -4.02 37.92
CA LEU A 42 13.38 -3.62 37.74
C LEU A 42 12.66 -4.44 36.67
N ASN A 43 13.40 -4.97 35.68
CA ASN A 43 12.89 -5.81 34.59
C ASN A 43 11.76 -5.13 33.78
N PHE A 44 11.95 -3.84 33.48
CA PHE A 44 10.98 -3.07 32.71
C PHE A 44 11.26 -3.14 31.22
N TYR A 45 10.22 -2.93 30.43
CA TYR A 45 10.34 -2.76 28.99
C TYR A 45 10.35 -1.27 28.62
N ASP A 46 11.34 -0.87 27.82
CA ASP A 46 11.37 0.47 27.24
C ASP A 46 10.53 0.54 25.97
N TYR A 47 9.44 1.30 26.02
CA TYR A 47 8.58 1.57 24.88
C TYR A 47 8.86 2.95 24.24
N GLY A 48 9.86 3.68 24.73
CA GLY A 48 10.31 4.99 24.25
C GLY A 48 9.66 6.14 25.01
N ALA A 49 8.32 6.18 25.10
CA ALA A 49 7.62 7.25 25.84
C ALA A 49 7.27 6.88 27.28
N ARG A 50 7.23 5.58 27.61
CA ARG A 50 6.87 5.05 28.92
C ARG A 50 7.65 3.76 29.19
N ASN A 51 7.90 3.48 30.46
CA ASN A 51 8.42 2.20 30.93
C ASN A 51 7.25 1.28 31.33
N TYR A 52 7.28 0.04 30.85
CA TYR A 52 6.24 -0.95 31.10
C TYR A 52 6.72 -2.03 32.06
N ASP A 53 5.95 -2.29 33.11
CA ASP A 53 6.20 -3.39 34.03
C ASP A 53 5.32 -4.61 33.66
N PRO A 54 5.92 -5.70 33.12
CA PRO A 54 5.18 -6.89 32.74
C PRO A 54 4.67 -7.72 33.93
N ALA A 55 5.21 -7.54 35.14
CA ALA A 55 4.82 -8.29 36.33
C ALA A 55 3.46 -7.84 36.86
N ILE A 56 3.18 -6.53 36.79
CA ILE A 56 1.89 -5.94 37.18
C ILE A 56 0.99 -5.62 35.98
N GLY A 57 1.53 -5.61 34.76
CA GLY A 57 0.77 -5.32 33.55
C GLY A 57 0.38 -3.84 33.40
N LEU A 58 1.19 -2.93 33.94
CA LEU A 58 0.91 -1.49 33.96
C LEU A 58 2.09 -0.66 33.44
N TRP A 59 1.78 0.56 33.02
CA TRP A 59 2.79 1.58 32.77
C TRP A 59 3.28 2.18 34.08
N MET A 60 4.57 2.51 34.15
CA MET A 60 5.17 3.21 35.28
C MET A 60 5.03 4.73 35.18
N ASN A 61 4.66 5.23 34.00
CA ASN A 61 4.49 6.66 33.71
C ASN A 61 3.07 6.95 33.23
N VAL A 62 2.60 8.18 33.46
CA VAL A 62 1.31 8.68 32.96
C VAL A 62 1.30 8.70 31.43
N ASP A 63 0.21 8.24 30.82
CA ASP A 63 0.01 8.31 29.37
C ASP A 63 0.13 9.76 28.83
N PRO A 64 1.05 10.06 27.91
CA PRO A 64 1.16 11.38 27.28
C PRO A 64 -0.11 11.81 26.51
N LYS A 65 -0.99 10.86 26.18
CA LYS A 65 -2.28 11.07 25.53
C LYS A 65 -3.45 10.63 26.42
N ALA A 66 -3.30 10.74 27.74
CA ALA A 66 -4.37 10.42 28.70
C ALA A 66 -5.72 11.08 28.33
N ASP A 67 -5.69 12.32 27.83
CA ASP A 67 -6.89 13.05 27.38
C ASP A 67 -7.64 12.38 26.22
N LYS A 68 -7.03 11.44 25.50
CA LYS A 68 -7.71 10.67 24.46
C LYS A 68 -8.59 9.56 25.05
N TYR A 69 -8.31 9.13 26.27
CA TYR A 69 -8.84 7.91 26.89
C TYR A 69 -9.49 8.20 28.25
N TYR A 70 -10.48 9.10 28.28
CA TYR A 70 -11.13 9.55 29.52
C TYR A 70 -11.69 8.42 30.40
N ASN A 71 -12.03 7.27 29.81
CA ASN A 71 -12.60 6.10 30.51
C ASN A 71 -11.56 5.03 30.88
N ILE A 72 -10.27 5.28 30.65
CA ILE A 72 -9.18 4.33 30.91
C ILE A 72 -8.15 5.02 31.81
N SER A 73 -7.64 4.31 32.82
CA SER A 73 -6.58 4.86 33.67
C SER A 73 -5.34 5.19 32.83
N PRO A 74 -4.65 6.32 33.07
CA PRO A 74 -3.41 6.68 32.35
C PRO A 74 -2.27 5.66 32.52
N TYR A 75 -2.41 4.71 33.44
CA TYR A 75 -1.43 3.65 33.71
C TYR A 75 -1.79 2.31 33.07
N THR A 76 -3.00 2.17 32.50
CA THR A 76 -3.47 0.89 31.93
C THR A 76 -2.70 0.55 30.65
N TYR A 77 -2.17 -0.66 30.60
CA TYR A 77 -1.56 -1.20 29.39
C TYR A 77 -2.64 -1.66 28.40
N VAL A 78 -2.64 -1.08 27.19
CA VAL A 78 -3.44 -1.47 26.02
C VAL A 78 -4.91 -1.83 26.31
N ALA A 79 -5.58 -1.01 27.11
CA ALA A 79 -6.99 -1.20 27.51
C ALA A 79 -7.27 -2.59 28.14
N ASN A 80 -6.29 -3.17 28.84
CA ASN A 80 -6.34 -4.51 29.43
C ASN A 80 -6.56 -5.65 28.43
N ASN A 81 -6.22 -5.47 27.15
CA ASN A 81 -6.33 -6.52 26.14
C ASN A 81 -5.02 -6.72 25.35
N PRO A 82 -3.94 -7.20 25.99
CA PRO A 82 -2.61 -7.34 25.37
C PRO A 82 -2.51 -8.51 24.39
N ILE A 83 -3.55 -9.36 24.30
CA ILE A 83 -3.66 -10.39 23.26
C ILE A 83 -4.03 -9.76 21.92
N MET A 84 -4.92 -8.76 21.95
CA MET A 84 -5.47 -8.16 20.74
C MET A 84 -4.78 -6.85 20.37
N PHE A 85 -4.26 -6.09 21.34
CA PHE A 85 -3.76 -4.73 21.16
C PHE A 85 -2.29 -4.61 21.58
N ILE A 86 -1.57 -3.67 20.98
CA ILE A 86 -0.18 -3.35 21.32
C ILE A 86 -0.03 -1.82 21.40
N ASP A 87 0.94 -1.31 22.16
CA ASP A 87 1.33 0.11 22.09
C ASP A 87 2.73 0.17 21.46
N PRO A 88 2.90 0.62 20.20
CA PRO A 88 4.19 0.54 19.53
C PRO A 88 5.25 1.50 20.06
N ASN A 89 4.87 2.59 20.74
CA ASN A 89 5.80 3.65 21.13
C ASN A 89 5.52 4.25 22.51
N GLY A 90 4.68 3.58 23.31
CA GLY A 90 4.28 4.02 24.64
C GLY A 90 3.41 5.28 24.63
N LYS A 91 2.79 5.65 23.51
CA LYS A 91 1.94 6.87 23.41
C LYS A 91 0.52 6.58 22.97
N GLU A 92 0.28 5.47 22.29
CA GLU A 92 -1.01 5.23 21.65
C GLU A 92 -1.27 3.75 21.40
N ILE A 93 -2.45 3.30 21.83
CA ILE A 93 -2.90 1.93 21.59
C ILE A 93 -3.09 1.72 20.09
N PHE A 94 -2.34 0.77 19.54
CA PHE A 94 -2.53 0.22 18.22
C PHE A 94 -3.39 -1.05 18.31
N ILE A 95 -4.38 -1.13 17.43
CA ILE A 95 -5.25 -2.29 17.28
C ILE A 95 -4.84 -3.00 15.99
N PRO A 96 -4.04 -4.08 16.06
CA PRO A 96 -3.82 -5.01 14.97
C PRO A 96 -5.15 -5.44 14.35
N ASN A 97 -5.21 -5.50 13.01
CA ASN A 97 -6.46 -5.77 12.28
C ASN A 97 -7.18 -7.02 12.78
N ILE A 98 -8.29 -6.82 13.49
CA ILE A 98 -9.42 -7.76 13.48
C ILE A 98 -10.12 -7.51 12.16
N VAL A 99 -10.24 -8.54 11.33
CA VAL A 99 -10.95 -8.47 10.04
C VAL A 99 -12.30 -7.76 10.25
N GLY A 100 -12.44 -6.55 9.69
CA GLY A 100 -13.75 -5.90 9.48
C GLY A 100 -14.10 -4.63 10.26
N LYS A 101 -13.30 -4.08 11.19
CA LYS A 101 -13.67 -2.80 11.86
C LYS A 101 -12.49 -1.91 12.31
N ASN A 102 -11.98 -1.03 11.43
CA ASN A 102 -11.48 0.31 11.83
C ASN A 102 -11.22 1.26 10.62
N PRO A 103 -12.08 2.26 10.32
CA PRO A 103 -11.98 3.06 9.10
C PRO A 103 -10.90 4.17 9.07
N ASN A 104 -10.32 4.61 10.19
CA ASN A 104 -9.69 5.96 10.22
C ASN A 104 -8.17 6.04 10.43
N GLY A 105 -7.43 4.92 10.36
CA GLY A 105 -5.96 4.96 10.42
C GLY A 105 -5.26 3.72 9.84
N SER A 106 -5.76 2.53 10.18
CA SER A 106 -5.28 1.25 9.64
C SER A 106 -5.66 1.07 8.16
N GLU A 107 -6.91 1.39 7.79
CA GLU A 107 -7.33 1.38 6.38
C GLU A 107 -6.52 2.38 5.55
N ASN A 108 -6.32 3.60 6.04
CA ASN A 108 -5.47 4.59 5.37
C ASN A 108 -4.02 4.09 5.21
N ALA A 109 -3.45 3.41 6.21
CA ALA A 109 -2.11 2.84 6.12
C ALA A 109 -2.03 1.64 5.16
N ARG A 110 -3.05 0.78 5.13
CA ARG A 110 -3.12 -0.35 4.18
C ARG A 110 -3.33 0.14 2.75
N GLN A 111 -4.27 1.06 2.54
CA GLN A 111 -4.50 1.72 1.25
C GLN A 111 -3.22 2.41 0.76
N ARG A 112 -2.56 3.17 1.64
CA ARG A 112 -1.25 3.80 1.38
C ARG A 112 -0.20 2.78 0.94
N SER A 113 -0.03 1.71 1.71
CA SER A 113 0.96 0.67 1.42
C SER A 113 0.68 -0.02 0.09
N THR A 114 -0.58 -0.38 -0.18
CA THR A 114 -0.99 -1.03 -1.42
C THR A 114 -0.78 -0.14 -2.64
N ILE A 115 -1.18 1.13 -2.58
CA ILE A 115 -1.00 2.08 -3.69
C ILE A 115 0.50 2.32 -3.92
N LEU A 116 1.26 2.63 -2.86
CA LEU A 116 2.70 2.87 -2.97
C LEU A 116 3.44 1.68 -3.54
N THR A 117 3.13 0.47 -3.09
CA THR A 117 3.78 -0.76 -3.57
C THR A 117 3.53 -0.97 -5.06
N ASN A 118 2.30 -0.74 -5.54
CA ASN A 118 1.99 -0.88 -6.97
C ASN A 118 2.61 0.24 -7.81
N LEU A 119 2.59 1.48 -7.35
CA LEU A 119 3.29 2.59 -8.01
C LEU A 119 4.80 2.34 -8.08
N GLN A 120 5.40 1.89 -6.97
CA GLN A 120 6.83 1.69 -6.88
C GLN A 120 7.32 0.62 -7.86
N LYS A 121 6.52 -0.39 -8.18
CA LYS A 121 6.85 -1.40 -9.20
C LYS A 121 6.99 -0.83 -10.62
N LEU A 122 6.33 0.29 -10.91
CA LEU A 122 6.25 0.89 -12.25
C LEU A 122 7.40 1.86 -12.53
N THR A 123 8.20 2.25 -11.54
CA THR A 123 9.24 3.28 -11.71
C THR A 123 10.58 2.86 -11.14
N ASN A 124 11.66 3.37 -11.74
CA ASN A 124 13.00 3.29 -11.18
C ASN A 124 13.28 4.42 -10.16
N SER A 125 12.45 5.46 -10.09
CA SER A 125 12.53 6.50 -9.04
C SER A 125 12.05 5.96 -7.71
N LYS A 126 12.73 6.29 -6.59
CA LYS A 126 12.17 6.01 -5.26
C LYS A 126 11.01 6.95 -4.98
N LEU A 127 9.87 6.41 -4.59
CA LEU A 127 8.69 7.18 -4.24
C LEU A 127 8.50 7.26 -2.73
N GLU A 128 8.02 8.41 -2.26
CA GLU A 128 7.54 8.61 -0.91
C GLU A 128 6.14 9.21 -0.89
N LEU A 129 5.43 8.97 0.21
CA LEU A 129 4.10 9.52 0.45
C LEU A 129 4.15 10.49 1.62
N THR A 130 3.83 11.75 1.35
CA THR A 130 3.70 12.80 2.38
C THR A 130 2.24 12.95 2.77
N GLN A 131 1.92 12.84 4.06
CA GLN A 131 0.56 13.04 4.55
C GLN A 131 0.13 14.51 4.43
N THR A 132 -1.10 14.73 4.01
CA THR A 132 -1.74 16.04 3.90
C THR A 132 -3.12 16.02 4.56
N ARG A 133 -3.74 17.20 4.71
CA ARG A 133 -5.06 17.37 5.33
C ARG A 133 -6.19 16.61 4.62
N GLY A 134 -5.97 16.13 3.39
CA GLY A 134 -6.97 15.41 2.59
C GLY A 134 -6.50 14.10 1.97
N GLY A 135 -5.33 13.56 2.36
CA GLY A 135 -4.79 12.33 1.78
C GLY A 135 -3.26 12.30 1.77
N PHE A 136 -2.67 11.72 0.73
CA PHE A 136 -1.21 11.64 0.57
C PHE A 136 -0.76 12.25 -0.76
N LEU A 137 0.35 12.97 -0.74
CA LEU A 137 1.06 13.41 -1.94
C LEU A 137 2.18 12.43 -2.25
N VAL A 138 2.23 11.96 -3.49
CA VAL A 138 3.34 11.16 -4.01
C VAL A 138 4.46 12.11 -4.43
N ARG A 139 5.69 11.79 -4.02
CA ARG A 139 6.90 12.53 -4.42
C ARG A 139 8.01 11.57 -4.76
N GLU A 140 8.92 12.03 -5.61
CA GLU A 140 10.19 11.34 -5.84
C GLU A 140 11.20 11.75 -4.77
N VAL A 141 11.92 10.76 -4.25
CA VAL A 141 13.07 11.00 -3.39
C VAL A 141 14.28 11.28 -4.27
N LYS A 142 14.69 12.55 -4.32
CA LYS A 142 15.76 13.02 -5.22
C LYS A 142 17.05 12.22 -5.02
N GLY A 143 17.57 11.67 -6.11
CA GLY A 143 18.84 10.94 -6.13
C GLY A 143 18.75 9.48 -5.67
N GLU A 144 17.59 9.02 -5.20
CA GLU A 144 17.38 7.62 -4.83
C GLU A 144 16.64 6.86 -5.93
N LYS A 145 17.15 5.66 -6.23
CA LYS A 145 16.58 4.75 -7.23
C LYS A 145 16.13 3.44 -6.61
N THR A 146 15.20 2.78 -7.28
CA THR A 146 14.73 1.43 -6.96
C THR A 146 14.59 0.61 -8.24
N ASN A 147 14.36 -0.70 -8.11
CA ASN A 147 14.17 -1.61 -9.24
C ASN A 147 15.29 -1.53 -10.30
N GLU A 148 16.53 -1.22 -9.90
CA GLU A 148 17.62 -0.94 -10.85
C GLU A 148 17.99 -2.13 -11.76
N SER A 149 17.55 -3.33 -11.40
CA SER A 149 17.65 -4.52 -12.25
C SER A 149 16.68 -4.53 -13.44
N LYS A 150 15.65 -3.66 -13.43
CA LYS A 150 14.66 -3.51 -14.50
C LYS A 150 14.82 -2.16 -15.19
N LYS A 151 14.63 -2.14 -16.51
CA LYS A 151 14.54 -0.91 -17.31
C LYS A 151 13.08 -0.45 -17.38
N LEU A 152 12.68 0.49 -16.51
CA LEU A 152 11.30 0.96 -16.39
C LEU A 152 11.16 2.38 -16.99
N SER A 153 11.48 2.55 -18.27
CA SER A 153 11.58 3.88 -18.91
C SER A 153 10.22 4.57 -19.06
N GLU A 154 9.23 3.85 -19.60
CA GLU A 154 7.87 4.33 -19.84
C GLU A 154 7.12 4.54 -18.52
N GLY A 155 7.20 3.57 -17.61
CA GLY A 155 6.56 3.68 -16.30
C GLY A 155 7.16 4.80 -15.43
N THR A 156 8.49 4.99 -15.45
CA THR A 156 9.15 6.12 -14.76
C THR A 156 8.72 7.45 -15.36
N SER A 157 8.71 7.57 -16.69
CA SER A 157 8.28 8.78 -17.41
C SER A 157 6.83 9.15 -17.07
N LEU A 158 5.92 8.17 -17.06
CA LEU A 158 4.52 8.35 -16.67
C LEU A 158 4.39 8.90 -15.24
N ILE A 159 5.02 8.25 -14.27
CA ILE A 159 4.90 8.66 -12.86
C ILE A 159 5.54 10.03 -12.63
N THR A 160 6.72 10.28 -13.21
CA THR A 160 7.42 11.57 -13.08
C THR A 160 6.59 12.70 -13.69
N GLY A 161 6.02 12.47 -14.88
CA GLY A 161 5.14 13.43 -15.56
C GLY A 161 3.94 13.80 -14.71
N LEU A 162 3.26 12.81 -14.12
CA LEU A 162 2.11 13.04 -13.25
C LEU A 162 2.45 13.75 -11.94
N ILE A 163 3.63 13.51 -11.36
CA ILE A 163 4.09 14.21 -10.15
C ILE A 163 4.43 15.68 -10.47
N GLY A 164 4.94 15.95 -11.67
CA GLY A 164 5.34 17.28 -12.12
C GLY A 164 4.26 18.11 -12.80
N ALA A 165 3.06 17.54 -13.03
CA ALA A 165 1.95 18.22 -13.67
C ALA A 165 1.27 19.25 -12.74
N ASP A 166 0.64 20.26 -13.33
CA ASP A 166 -0.15 21.26 -12.59
C ASP A 166 -1.47 20.66 -12.07
N GLU A 167 -2.10 19.79 -12.87
CA GLU A 167 -3.29 19.02 -12.51
C GLU A 167 -2.96 17.89 -11.53
N LYS A 168 -3.83 17.70 -10.54
CA LYS A 168 -3.62 16.69 -9.52
C LYS A 168 -4.25 15.37 -9.91
N VAL A 169 -3.51 14.28 -9.65
CA VAL A 169 -4.05 12.91 -9.70
C VAL A 169 -4.27 12.39 -8.29
N THR A 170 -5.51 12.05 -7.97
CA THR A 170 -5.89 11.44 -6.69
C THR A 170 -6.18 9.96 -6.91
N ILE A 171 -5.49 9.07 -6.18
CA ILE A 171 -5.70 7.62 -6.26
C ILE A 171 -6.41 7.13 -5.00
N LYS A 172 -7.49 6.39 -5.16
CA LYS A 172 -8.24 5.73 -4.07
C LYS A 172 -8.42 4.24 -4.35
N LEU A 173 -8.47 3.42 -3.31
CA LEU A 173 -8.89 2.03 -3.51
C LEU A 173 -10.39 1.96 -3.79
N GLY A 174 -10.80 1.08 -4.70
CA GLY A 174 -12.20 0.89 -5.07
C GLY A 174 -12.47 -0.51 -5.62
N GLY A 175 -13.74 -0.77 -5.97
CA GLY A 175 -14.17 -2.07 -6.53
C GLY A 175 -13.81 -2.25 -8.01
N GLU A 176 -13.37 -1.20 -8.68
CA GLU A 176 -13.00 -1.20 -10.10
C GLU A 176 -11.77 -0.34 -10.36
N ASN A 177 -11.14 -0.58 -11.51
CA ASN A 177 -10.10 0.28 -12.08
C ASN A 177 -10.78 1.29 -13.01
N ARG A 178 -10.63 2.58 -12.71
CA ARG A 178 -11.26 3.66 -13.47
C ARG A 178 -10.59 5.01 -13.22
N ALA A 179 -10.39 5.81 -14.26
CA ALA A 179 -9.97 7.20 -14.17
C ALA A 179 -11.10 8.16 -14.57
N ASP A 180 -11.44 9.10 -13.68
CA ASP A 180 -12.46 10.13 -13.92
C ASP A 180 -11.83 11.52 -13.86
N ARG A 181 -11.93 12.28 -14.96
CA ARG A 181 -11.56 13.70 -14.99
C ARG A 181 -12.60 14.55 -14.27
N LEU A 182 -12.13 15.44 -13.41
CA LEU A 182 -12.93 16.39 -12.65
C LEU A 182 -13.06 17.72 -13.43
N LYS A 183 -14.07 18.51 -13.06
CA LYS A 183 -14.37 19.79 -13.73
C LYS A 183 -13.22 20.80 -13.67
N ASN A 184 -12.33 20.67 -12.70
CA ASN A 184 -11.18 21.55 -12.48
C ASN A 184 -9.90 21.05 -13.18
N GLY A 185 -9.97 20.01 -14.02
CA GLY A 185 -8.82 19.44 -14.72
C GLY A 185 -8.16 18.26 -13.99
N ASP A 186 -8.26 18.19 -12.67
CA ASP A 186 -7.75 17.08 -11.85
C ASP A 186 -8.35 15.73 -12.27
N THR A 187 -7.67 14.63 -11.95
CA THR A 187 -8.16 13.26 -12.19
C THR A 187 -8.30 12.47 -10.88
N SER A 188 -9.42 11.78 -10.73
CA SER A 188 -9.63 10.78 -9.67
C SER A 188 -9.51 9.37 -10.24
N VAL A 189 -8.52 8.61 -9.79
CA VAL A 189 -8.31 7.20 -10.13
C VAL A 189 -8.87 6.31 -9.01
N SER A 190 -9.85 5.48 -9.34
CA SER A 190 -10.22 4.30 -8.55
C SER A 190 -9.34 3.13 -8.95
N PHE A 191 -8.70 2.48 -7.98
CA PHE A 191 -7.81 1.34 -8.18
C PHE A 191 -8.32 0.12 -7.41
N ASN A 192 -8.53 -0.99 -8.11
CA ASN A 192 -8.82 -2.28 -7.51
C ASN A 192 -7.56 -3.18 -7.59
N PRO A 193 -6.85 -3.40 -6.47
CA PRO A 193 -5.65 -4.23 -6.45
C PRO A 193 -5.95 -5.73 -6.63
N ASP A 194 -7.19 -6.15 -6.40
CA ASP A 194 -7.62 -7.55 -6.52
C ASP A 194 -8.15 -7.87 -7.92
N ALA A 195 -8.30 -6.86 -8.79
CA ALA A 195 -8.77 -7.04 -10.16
C ALA A 195 -7.68 -7.67 -11.05
N LYS A 196 -7.75 -8.99 -11.23
CA LYS A 196 -6.82 -9.78 -12.05
C LYS A 196 -7.00 -9.62 -13.56
N GLY A 197 -7.97 -8.82 -14.00
CA GLY A 197 -8.24 -8.58 -15.43
C GLY A 197 -8.66 -9.85 -16.17
N GLU A 198 -9.49 -10.70 -15.58
CA GLU A 198 -9.86 -12.03 -16.11
C GLU A 198 -10.45 -12.01 -17.53
N ASN A 199 -10.96 -10.85 -17.96
CA ASN A 199 -11.51 -10.64 -19.30
C ASN A 199 -10.52 -10.01 -20.30
N ILE A 200 -9.30 -9.69 -19.88
CA ILE A 200 -8.28 -9.08 -20.72
C ILE A 200 -7.49 -10.19 -21.41
N SER A 201 -7.49 -10.19 -22.73
CA SER A 201 -6.77 -11.18 -23.53
C SER A 201 -5.36 -10.71 -23.85
N ASN A 202 -4.39 -11.60 -23.65
CA ASN A 202 -2.99 -11.38 -23.98
C ASN A 202 -2.63 -11.99 -25.34
N ALA A 203 -1.57 -11.49 -25.96
CA ALA A 203 -1.16 -11.87 -27.31
C ALA A 203 -0.76 -13.35 -27.45
N ASP A 204 -0.41 -14.01 -26.34
CA ASP A 204 -0.10 -15.45 -26.27
C ASP A 204 -1.34 -16.33 -26.05
N GLY A 205 -2.54 -15.74 -26.00
CA GLY A 205 -3.80 -16.43 -25.76
C GLY A 205 -4.14 -16.61 -24.27
N THR A 206 -3.25 -16.23 -23.35
CA THR A 206 -3.57 -16.20 -21.92
C THR A 206 -4.51 -15.03 -21.59
N LYS A 207 -5.08 -15.06 -20.38
CA LYS A 207 -5.92 -13.98 -19.87
C LYS A 207 -5.38 -13.45 -18.56
N GLY A 208 -5.66 -12.18 -18.29
CA GLY A 208 -5.33 -11.53 -17.04
C GLY A 208 -4.18 -10.53 -17.13
N ARG A 209 -4.02 -9.77 -16.05
CA ARG A 209 -2.90 -8.85 -15.83
C ARG A 209 -2.60 -8.71 -14.34
N PRO A 210 -1.35 -8.41 -13.96
CA PRO A 210 -1.02 -7.97 -12.61
C PRO A 210 -1.70 -6.65 -12.23
N ALA A 211 -1.86 -6.41 -10.92
CA ALA A 211 -2.54 -5.23 -10.39
C ALA A 211 -1.85 -3.91 -10.80
N GLU A 212 -0.52 -3.88 -10.79
CA GLU A 212 0.28 -2.73 -11.21
C GLU A 212 0.03 -2.32 -12.68
N ILE A 213 -0.26 -3.27 -13.57
CA ILE A 213 -0.62 -2.97 -14.97
C ILE A 213 -2.02 -2.36 -15.03
N GLY A 214 -2.93 -2.79 -14.17
CA GLY A 214 -4.24 -2.17 -14.03
C GLY A 214 -4.16 -0.74 -13.53
N LEU A 215 -3.32 -0.48 -12.53
CA LEU A 215 -3.05 0.88 -12.08
C LEU A 215 -2.40 1.73 -13.18
N ALA A 216 -1.39 1.20 -13.87
CA ALA A 216 -0.70 1.91 -14.95
C ALA A 216 -1.67 2.34 -16.05
N HIS A 217 -2.63 1.49 -16.42
CA HIS A 217 -3.67 1.82 -17.40
C HIS A 217 -4.46 3.07 -16.99
N GLU A 218 -4.95 3.13 -15.74
CA GLU A 218 -5.70 4.30 -15.26
C GLU A 218 -4.82 5.55 -15.11
N LEU A 219 -3.53 5.38 -14.83
CA LEU A 219 -2.58 6.49 -14.77
C LEU A 219 -2.28 7.05 -16.17
N ILE A 220 -2.27 6.22 -17.21
CA ILE A 220 -2.14 6.70 -18.59
C ILE A 220 -3.34 7.59 -18.94
N HIS A 221 -4.55 7.17 -18.59
CA HIS A 221 -5.75 8.01 -18.72
C HIS A 221 -5.60 9.33 -17.95
N ALA A 222 -5.07 9.30 -16.72
CA ALA A 222 -4.82 10.50 -15.94
C ALA A 222 -3.78 11.45 -16.59
N ASP A 223 -2.72 10.90 -17.19
CA ASP A 223 -1.68 11.67 -17.89
C ASP A 223 -2.21 12.28 -19.20
N GLU A 224 -3.08 11.56 -19.90
CA GLU A 224 -3.78 12.10 -21.08
C GLU A 224 -4.79 13.20 -20.71
N ASN A 225 -5.46 13.07 -19.56
CA ASN A 225 -6.35 14.10 -19.03
C ASN A 225 -5.60 15.39 -18.68
N ALA A 226 -4.35 15.31 -18.19
CA ALA A 226 -3.54 16.48 -17.86
C ALA A 226 -3.00 17.20 -19.11
N LYS A 227 -2.72 16.48 -20.20
CA LYS A 227 -2.10 17.06 -21.42
C LYS A 227 -3.08 17.75 -22.37
N THR A 228 -4.37 17.47 -22.24
CA THR A 228 -5.41 18.00 -23.12
C THR A 228 -6.32 18.88 -22.28
N ASP A 229 -6.67 20.09 -22.74
CA ASP A 229 -7.64 21.00 -22.09
C ASP A 229 -9.08 20.44 -22.00
N GLY A 230 -9.27 19.12 -22.09
CA GLY A 230 -10.58 18.45 -22.15
C GLY A 230 -10.78 17.64 -23.42
N ALA A 231 -9.89 17.77 -24.40
CA ALA A 231 -10.02 17.20 -25.73
C ALA A 231 -9.41 15.79 -25.82
N TYR A 232 -9.99 14.82 -25.09
CA TYR A 232 -9.77 13.42 -25.43
C TYR A 232 -10.60 13.04 -26.66
N ASP A 233 -10.07 12.14 -27.48
CA ASP A 233 -10.85 11.55 -28.55
C ASP A 233 -11.76 10.46 -27.98
N LYS A 234 -12.97 10.85 -27.58
CA LYS A 234 -14.04 9.91 -27.21
C LYS A 234 -14.91 9.49 -28.38
N THR A 235 -14.44 9.71 -29.61
CA THR A 235 -15.16 9.27 -30.80
C THR A 235 -15.37 7.77 -30.69
N PRO A 236 -16.63 7.29 -30.76
CA PRO A 236 -16.90 5.87 -30.75
C PRO A 236 -16.28 5.21 -31.98
N VAL A 237 -15.47 4.19 -31.75
CA VAL A 237 -14.85 3.38 -32.81
C VAL A 237 -15.30 1.94 -32.67
N THR A 238 -15.73 1.37 -33.80
CA THR A 238 -16.09 -0.03 -33.87
C THR A 238 -14.83 -0.86 -33.97
N ILE A 239 -14.64 -1.79 -33.03
CA ILE A 239 -13.53 -2.74 -33.03
C ILE A 239 -14.05 -4.17 -33.02
N ILE A 240 -13.22 -5.10 -33.52
CA ILE A 240 -13.33 -6.51 -33.16
C ILE A 240 -12.71 -6.65 -31.77
N ASN A 241 -13.54 -6.94 -30.76
CA ASN A 241 -13.10 -7.00 -29.37
C ASN A 241 -12.20 -8.21 -29.14
N PRO A 242 -10.92 -8.03 -28.77
CA PRO A 242 -10.10 -9.15 -28.35
C PRO A 242 -10.41 -9.57 -26.90
N ASP A 243 -11.06 -8.70 -26.12
CA ASP A 243 -11.34 -8.89 -24.70
C ASP A 243 -12.78 -9.41 -24.46
N GLY A 244 -13.05 -9.89 -23.24
CA GLY A 244 -14.40 -10.24 -22.77
C GLY A 244 -14.78 -11.72 -22.88
N ALA A 245 -16.05 -11.99 -22.57
CA ALA A 245 -16.65 -13.33 -22.63
C ALA A 245 -16.85 -13.84 -24.07
N TYR A 246 -16.94 -12.94 -25.05
CA TYR A 246 -17.13 -13.26 -26.47
C TYR A 246 -16.09 -12.54 -27.35
N PRO A 247 -14.83 -13.00 -27.37
CA PRO A 247 -13.80 -12.46 -28.25
C PRO A 247 -14.22 -12.60 -29.73
N GLY A 248 -13.92 -11.59 -30.54
CA GLY A 248 -14.26 -11.58 -31.98
C GLY A 248 -15.55 -10.84 -32.34
N ASN A 249 -16.35 -10.42 -31.35
CA ASN A 249 -17.55 -9.61 -31.59
C ASN A 249 -17.19 -8.17 -31.94
N LYS A 250 -18.03 -7.54 -32.78
CA LYS A 250 -17.96 -6.09 -33.01
C LYS A 250 -18.52 -5.35 -31.80
N VAL A 251 -17.74 -4.45 -31.24
CA VAL A 251 -18.14 -3.58 -30.12
C VAL A 251 -17.74 -2.15 -30.40
N ASN A 252 -18.48 -1.20 -29.85
CA ASN A 252 -18.08 0.20 -29.86
C ASN A 252 -17.29 0.50 -28.59
N VAL A 253 -16.09 1.05 -28.77
CA VAL A 253 -15.25 1.56 -27.68
C VAL A 253 -14.91 3.02 -27.94
N GLN A 254 -14.50 3.74 -26.91
CA GLN A 254 -13.97 5.09 -27.09
C GLN A 254 -12.53 5.01 -27.62
N GLN A 255 -12.10 5.98 -28.43
CA GLN A 255 -10.79 5.95 -29.08
C GLN A 255 -9.63 6.07 -28.07
N ASP A 256 -9.82 6.80 -26.97
CA ASP A 256 -8.91 6.83 -25.82
C ASP A 256 -8.57 5.43 -25.28
N GLU A 257 -9.56 4.56 -25.08
CA GLU A 257 -9.39 3.16 -24.66
C GLU A 257 -8.57 2.29 -25.65
N ILE A 258 -8.42 2.74 -26.89
CA ILE A 258 -7.52 2.12 -27.88
C ILE A 258 -6.12 2.72 -27.76
N ASN A 259 -6.02 4.05 -27.66
CA ASN A 259 -4.76 4.79 -27.61
C ASN A 259 -3.92 4.37 -26.39
N VAL A 260 -4.55 4.22 -25.22
CA VAL A 260 -3.86 3.83 -23.98
C VAL A 260 -3.20 2.45 -24.07
N ARG A 261 -3.70 1.54 -24.93
CA ARG A 261 -3.18 0.16 -25.03
C ARG A 261 -1.76 0.11 -25.55
N GLU A 262 -1.36 1.04 -26.42
CA GLU A 262 0.02 1.06 -26.92
C GLU A 262 1.00 1.30 -25.79
N ARG A 263 0.71 2.31 -24.96
CA ARG A 263 1.54 2.67 -23.83
C ARG A 263 1.44 1.65 -22.69
N GLU A 264 0.26 1.08 -22.45
CA GLU A 264 0.08 -0.06 -21.53
C GLU A 264 0.99 -1.23 -21.94
N ASN A 265 1.06 -1.56 -23.24
CA ASN A 265 1.89 -2.66 -23.73
C ASN A 265 3.39 -2.40 -23.54
N LYS A 266 3.85 -1.15 -23.70
CA LYS A 266 5.24 -0.78 -23.34
C LYS A 266 5.52 -1.05 -21.86
N ILE A 267 4.61 -0.65 -20.97
CA ILE A 267 4.75 -0.90 -19.52
C ILE A 267 4.68 -2.41 -19.20
N ARG A 268 3.83 -3.18 -19.89
CA ARG A 268 3.79 -4.64 -19.75
C ARG A 268 5.13 -5.28 -20.11
N GLU A 269 5.75 -4.87 -21.21
CA GLU A 269 7.07 -5.35 -21.62
C GLU A 269 8.13 -5.04 -20.54
N GLU A 270 8.12 -3.84 -19.96
CA GLU A 270 9.02 -3.46 -18.85
C GLU A 270 8.84 -4.33 -17.60
N GLN A 271 7.63 -4.86 -17.38
CA GLN A 271 7.31 -5.76 -16.27
C GLN A 271 7.51 -7.25 -16.60
N GLY A 272 7.88 -7.59 -17.84
CA GLY A 272 7.93 -8.98 -18.30
C GLY A 272 6.55 -9.65 -18.38
N VAL A 273 5.50 -8.86 -18.59
CA VAL A 273 4.11 -9.30 -18.74
C VAL A 273 3.79 -9.40 -20.22
N THR A 274 3.09 -10.45 -20.64
CA THR A 274 2.66 -10.58 -22.04
C THR A 274 1.83 -9.36 -22.47
N PRO A 275 2.13 -8.74 -23.63
CA PRO A 275 1.32 -7.66 -24.18
C PRO A 275 -0.16 -8.03 -24.31
N ARG A 276 -1.04 -7.07 -24.04
CA ARG A 276 -2.47 -7.17 -24.31
C ARG A 276 -2.69 -7.24 -25.82
N THR A 277 -3.63 -8.08 -26.23
CA THR A 277 -4.03 -8.21 -27.64
C THR A 277 -4.57 -6.89 -28.16
N LYS A 278 -4.04 -6.43 -29.30
CA LYS A 278 -4.48 -5.20 -29.96
C LYS A 278 -5.86 -5.41 -30.60
N PRO A 279 -6.80 -4.48 -30.41
CA PRO A 279 -8.09 -4.53 -31.09
C PRO A 279 -7.91 -4.25 -32.58
N LYS A 280 -8.76 -4.86 -33.42
CA LYS A 280 -8.80 -4.56 -34.86
C LYS A 280 -9.91 -3.57 -35.13
N ILE A 281 -9.57 -2.37 -35.56
CA ILE A 281 -10.55 -1.34 -35.96
C ILE A 281 -11.28 -1.82 -37.21
N VAL A 282 -12.60 -1.67 -37.19
CA VAL A 282 -13.49 -1.97 -38.31
C VAL A 282 -13.90 -0.63 -38.92
N ASN A 283 -13.36 -0.32 -40.10
CA ASN A 283 -13.80 0.81 -40.91
C ASN A 283 -15.11 0.50 -41.62
#